data_AF-A0A7Y3E3Q3-F1
#
_entry.id   AF-A0A7Y3E3Q3-F1
#
_cell.length_a   1.000
_cell.length_b   1.000
_cell.length_c   1.000
_cell.angle_alpha   90.00
_cell.angle_beta   90.00
_cell.angle_gamma   90.00
#
_symmetry.space_group_name_H-M   'P 1'
#
loop_
_entity.id
_entity.type
_entity.pdbx_description
1 polymer ?
#
loop_
_entity_poly.entity_id
_entity_poly.type
_entity_poly.pdbx_seq_one_letter_code
_entity_poly.pdbx_strand_id
1 'polypeptide(L)'
;MRSALAQTLQAPGIAGVENNTILFEFSEHDDPGVVDECRSGVFLAGAADMDSLVLRHGDHHFGNLADIHVWLTWHDHRNANLMILLSYILLGHPDWHEAELQIFAAFPRTQVKERTEELQAMISEGRIPVSPRKVKIIGTDDQIDFTKLVQSKSSEADLVVMGFTEERLRQKGAELFLRHPSLNEVLWVAARERIPIE
;
A
#
# COMPACT_ATOMS: atom_id res chain seq x y z
N MET A 1 6.48 -2.06 -23.48
CA MET A 1 6.70 -2.29 -22.04
C MET A 1 6.92 -3.76 -21.67
N ARG A 2 6.00 -4.69 -22.02
CA ARG A 2 6.02 -6.09 -21.52
C ARG A 2 7.34 -6.86 -21.68
N SER A 3 8.04 -6.75 -22.82
CA SER A 3 9.31 -7.46 -23.04
C SER A 3 10.47 -6.90 -22.21
N ALA A 4 10.56 -5.58 -22.09
CA ALA A 4 11.57 -4.92 -21.27
C ALA A 4 11.34 -5.21 -19.78
N LEU A 5 10.08 -5.14 -19.33
CA LEU A 5 9.71 -5.46 -17.95
C LEU A 5 10.03 -6.92 -17.60
N ALA A 6 9.70 -7.87 -18.47
CA ALA A 6 10.06 -9.27 -18.26
C ALA A 6 11.58 -9.50 -18.19
N GLN A 7 12.37 -8.77 -18.98
CA GLN A 7 13.83 -8.84 -18.92
C GLN A 7 14.39 -8.24 -17.63
N THR A 8 13.84 -7.11 -17.17
CA THR A 8 14.25 -6.46 -15.92
C THR A 8 13.89 -7.30 -14.70
N LEU A 9 12.74 -7.97 -14.68
CA LEU A 9 12.36 -8.90 -13.60
C LEU A 9 13.32 -10.08 -13.48
N GLN A 10 13.96 -10.50 -14.58
CA GLN A 10 14.94 -11.58 -14.62
C GLN A 10 16.38 -11.09 -14.41
N ALA A 11 16.60 -9.78 -14.33
CA ALA A 11 17.92 -9.21 -14.17
C ALA A 11 18.36 -9.30 -12.70
N PRO A 12 19.59 -9.78 -12.41
CA PRO A 12 20.13 -9.78 -11.06
C PRO A 12 20.28 -8.33 -10.56
N GLY A 13 20.02 -8.10 -9.27
CA GLY A 13 20.18 -6.78 -8.69
C GLY A 13 21.65 -6.35 -8.61
N ILE A 14 21.85 -5.04 -8.55
CA ILE A 14 23.18 -4.43 -8.47
C ILE A 14 23.75 -4.77 -7.09
N ALA A 15 24.88 -5.48 -7.05
CA ALA A 15 25.54 -6.03 -5.84
C ALA A 15 25.11 -7.43 -5.36
N GLY A 16 24.48 -8.25 -6.22
CA GLY A 16 24.23 -9.67 -5.93
C GLY A 16 23.06 -9.92 -4.96
N VAL A 17 22.29 -8.86 -4.67
CA VAL A 17 21.02 -8.93 -3.96
C VAL A 17 19.91 -9.02 -5.01
N GLU A 18 18.97 -9.94 -4.83
CA GLU A 18 17.83 -10.05 -5.73
C GLU A 18 16.88 -8.85 -5.57
N ASN A 19 16.29 -8.39 -6.67
CA ASN A 19 15.22 -7.42 -6.62
C ASN A 19 14.00 -8.07 -5.96
N ASN A 20 13.50 -7.50 -4.87
CA ASN A 20 12.35 -8.03 -4.14
C ASN A 20 11.05 -7.24 -4.38
N THR A 21 11.15 -6.02 -4.93
CA THR A 21 10.03 -5.09 -5.10
C THR A 21 10.10 -4.41 -6.46
N ILE A 22 8.95 -4.20 -7.09
CA ILE A 22 8.80 -3.32 -8.25
C ILE A 22 7.81 -2.19 -7.94
N LEU A 23 8.09 -0.99 -8.43
CA LEU A 23 7.20 0.16 -8.35
C LEU A 23 6.77 0.57 -9.75
N PHE A 24 5.46 0.67 -9.93
CA PHE A 24 4.83 1.29 -11.08
C PHE A 24 4.26 2.64 -10.67
N GLU A 25 4.11 3.55 -11.62
CA GLU A 25 3.41 4.81 -11.40
C GLU A 25 2.49 5.12 -12.58
N PHE A 26 1.45 5.89 -12.30
CA PHE A 26 0.63 6.55 -13.32
C PHE A 26 0.02 7.83 -12.75
N SER A 27 -0.19 8.82 -13.61
CA SER A 27 -0.91 10.05 -13.31
C SER A 27 -2.42 9.85 -13.40
N GLU A 28 -3.20 10.57 -12.61
CA GLU A 28 -4.66 10.65 -12.78
C GLU A 28 -5.09 11.19 -14.16
N HIS A 29 -4.17 11.87 -14.86
CA HIS A 29 -4.38 12.42 -16.21
C HIS A 29 -3.95 11.46 -17.32
N ASP A 30 -3.34 10.32 -16.98
CA ASP A 30 -2.88 9.34 -17.98
C ASP A 30 -4.04 8.61 -18.65
N ASP A 31 -3.79 8.17 -19.89
CA ASP A 31 -4.73 7.31 -20.60
C ASP A 31 -5.01 6.01 -19.82
N PRO A 32 -6.26 5.50 -19.84
CA PRO A 32 -6.61 4.25 -19.16
C PRO A 32 -5.71 3.05 -19.52
N GLY A 33 -5.10 3.08 -20.72
CA GLY A 33 -4.13 2.08 -21.16
C GLY A 33 -2.90 1.97 -20.25
N VAL A 34 -2.43 3.08 -19.66
CA VAL A 34 -1.29 3.10 -18.73
C VAL A 34 -1.63 2.37 -17.43
N VAL A 35 -2.85 2.57 -16.92
CA VAL A 35 -3.33 1.88 -15.72
C VAL A 35 -3.44 0.36 -15.96
N ASP A 36 -3.89 -0.05 -17.15
CA ASP A 36 -3.92 -1.45 -17.56
C ASP A 36 -2.50 -2.05 -17.77
N GLU A 37 -1.53 -1.24 -18.19
CA GLU A 37 -0.11 -1.63 -18.22
C GLU A 37 0.43 -1.85 -16.80
N CYS A 38 0.14 -0.96 -15.85
CA CYS A 38 0.47 -1.14 -14.43
C CYS A 38 -0.12 -2.45 -13.88
N ARG A 39 -1.40 -2.70 -14.14
CA ARG A 39 -2.07 -3.96 -13.77
C ARG A 39 -1.38 -5.18 -14.38
N SER A 40 -1.00 -5.12 -15.65
CA SER A 40 -0.26 -6.20 -16.30
C SER A 40 1.11 -6.42 -15.67
N GLY A 41 1.80 -5.33 -15.31
CA GLY A 41 3.08 -5.32 -14.62
C GLY A 41 3.00 -6.00 -13.25
N VAL A 42 1.96 -5.70 -12.47
CA VAL A 42 1.70 -6.36 -11.18
C VAL A 42 1.61 -7.88 -11.32
N PHE A 43 0.88 -8.40 -12.32
CA PHE A 43 0.79 -9.86 -12.51
C PHE A 43 2.12 -10.50 -12.94
N LEU A 44 2.95 -9.78 -13.69
CA LEU A 44 4.27 -10.25 -14.09
C LEU A 44 5.24 -10.29 -12.90
N ALA A 45 5.26 -9.22 -12.10
CA ALA A 45 6.03 -9.15 -10.87
C ALA A 45 5.58 -10.24 -9.88
N GLY A 46 4.27 -10.44 -9.82
CA GLY A 46 3.69 -11.48 -9.02
C GLY A 46 4.13 -12.90 -9.42
N ALA A 47 4.30 -13.18 -10.71
CA ALA A 47 4.84 -14.45 -11.19
C ALA A 47 6.35 -14.63 -10.91
N ALA A 48 7.05 -13.53 -10.62
CA ALA A 48 8.46 -13.50 -10.24
C ALA A 48 8.69 -13.42 -8.72
N ASP A 49 7.63 -13.60 -7.92
CA ASP A 49 7.66 -13.53 -6.45
C ASP A 49 8.18 -12.18 -5.89
N MET A 50 7.84 -11.09 -6.57
CA MET A 50 8.19 -9.72 -6.15
C MET A 50 6.99 -8.98 -5.54
N ASP A 51 7.26 -8.21 -4.50
CA ASP A 51 6.36 -7.18 -3.98
C ASP A 51 6.00 -6.20 -5.10
N SER A 52 4.74 -5.80 -5.15
CA SER A 52 4.24 -4.90 -6.20
C SER A 52 3.69 -3.63 -5.59
N LEU A 53 4.24 -2.50 -6.02
CA LEU A 53 3.79 -1.17 -5.65
C LEU A 53 3.23 -0.46 -6.88
N VAL A 54 2.11 0.26 -6.73
CA VAL A 54 1.56 1.12 -7.78
C VAL A 54 1.24 2.47 -7.17
N LEU A 55 1.96 3.51 -7.57
CA LEU A 55 1.70 4.88 -7.20
C LEU A 55 0.71 5.50 -8.19
N ARG A 56 -0.46 5.90 -7.70
CA ARG A 56 -1.30 6.87 -8.41
C ARG A 56 -0.92 8.25 -7.91
N HIS A 57 -0.57 9.14 -8.83
CA HIS A 57 -0.28 10.53 -8.50
C HIS A 57 -1.15 11.54 -9.23
N GLY A 58 -1.34 12.70 -8.60
CA GLY A 58 -2.05 13.83 -9.16
C GLY A 58 -1.15 15.04 -9.31
N ASP A 59 -1.75 16.23 -9.36
CA ASP A 59 -1.00 17.49 -9.43
C ASP A 59 -0.44 17.94 -8.07
N HIS A 60 -0.83 17.29 -6.97
CA HIS A 60 -0.42 17.67 -5.62
C HIS A 60 1.05 17.31 -5.31
N HIS A 61 1.58 16.26 -5.94
CA HIS A 61 2.99 15.85 -5.86
C HIS A 61 3.50 15.78 -4.41
N PHE A 62 2.75 15.08 -3.54
CA PHE A 62 3.06 14.89 -2.12
C PHE A 62 3.08 16.18 -1.26
N GLY A 63 2.53 17.29 -1.77
CA GLY A 63 2.20 18.48 -0.99
C GLY A 63 3.37 19.03 -0.17
N ASN A 64 3.19 19.08 1.16
CA ASN A 64 4.20 19.60 2.09
C ASN A 64 5.07 18.51 2.71
N LEU A 65 4.92 17.25 2.27
CA LEU A 65 5.62 16.09 2.84
C LEU A 65 5.44 15.98 4.37
N ALA A 66 4.24 16.28 4.85
CA ALA A 66 3.88 16.41 6.26
C ALA A 66 3.05 15.24 6.79
N ASP A 67 2.23 14.57 5.98
CA ASP A 67 1.30 13.54 6.47
C ASP A 67 1.26 12.28 5.62
N ILE A 68 1.62 11.14 6.22
CA ILE A 68 1.47 9.80 5.63
C ILE A 68 0.36 9.06 6.37
N HIS A 69 -0.68 8.67 5.64
CA HIS A 69 -1.79 7.87 6.16
C HIS A 69 -1.73 6.43 5.64
N VAL A 70 -1.69 5.45 6.55
CA VAL A 70 -1.71 4.02 6.20
C VAL A 70 -3.06 3.42 6.58
N TRP A 71 -3.73 2.75 5.63
CA TRP A 71 -5.00 2.07 5.89
C TRP A 71 -4.83 0.55 5.91
N LEU A 72 -5.04 -0.04 7.09
CA LEU A 72 -5.05 -1.49 7.27
C LEU A 72 -6.51 -1.98 7.27
N THR A 73 -6.84 -2.86 6.34
CA THR A 73 -8.16 -3.52 6.29
C THR A 73 -8.05 -4.99 6.63
N TRP A 74 -9.19 -5.67 6.75
CA TRP A 74 -9.24 -7.11 7.03
C TRP A 74 -8.66 -7.99 5.89
N HIS A 75 -8.33 -7.41 4.74
CA HIS A 75 -7.64 -8.11 3.64
C HIS A 75 -6.13 -7.90 3.64
N ASP A 76 -5.60 -7.03 4.52
CA ASP A 76 -4.22 -6.55 4.44
C ASP A 76 -3.26 -7.25 5.40
N HIS A 77 -3.63 -8.40 5.97
CA HIS A 77 -2.73 -9.13 6.89
C HIS A 77 -1.35 -9.37 6.27
N ARG A 78 -1.30 -9.68 4.96
CA ARG A 78 -0.04 -9.86 4.22
C ARG A 78 0.68 -8.54 3.92
N ASN A 79 -0.08 -7.47 3.66
CA ASN A 79 0.44 -6.18 3.21
C ASN A 79 0.90 -5.29 4.36
N ALA A 80 0.33 -5.47 5.57
CA ALA A 80 0.47 -4.55 6.69
C ALA A 80 1.94 -4.25 7.04
N ASN A 81 2.78 -5.28 7.14
CA ASN A 81 4.19 -5.11 7.46
C ASN A 81 4.92 -4.27 6.41
N LEU A 82 4.75 -4.58 5.13
CA LEU A 82 5.41 -3.85 4.04
C LEU A 82 4.90 -2.40 3.96
N MET A 83 3.59 -2.17 4.06
CA MET A 83 2.99 -0.83 4.04
C MET A 83 3.56 0.06 5.13
N ILE A 84 3.65 -0.48 6.35
CA ILE A 84 4.17 0.27 7.50
C ILE A 84 5.68 0.47 7.38
N LEU A 85 6.43 -0.56 6.97
CA LEU A 85 7.87 -0.46 6.73
C LEU A 85 8.20 0.63 5.71
N LEU A 86 7.53 0.64 4.56
CA LEU A 86 7.72 1.66 3.53
C LEU A 86 7.43 3.06 4.07
N SER A 87 6.35 3.22 4.83
CA SER A 87 6.01 4.51 5.45
C SER A 87 7.07 4.97 6.44
N TYR A 88 7.66 4.05 7.21
CA TYR A 88 8.76 4.35 8.13
C TYR A 88 10.07 4.71 7.41
N ILE A 89 10.37 4.04 6.30
CA ILE A 89 11.53 4.38 5.46
C ILE A 89 11.36 5.82 4.92
N LEU A 90 10.16 6.18 4.47
CA LEU A 90 9.86 7.55 4.03
C LEU A 90 10.04 8.57 5.15
N LEU A 91 9.50 8.30 6.35
CA LEU A 91 9.72 9.18 7.52
C LEU A 91 11.19 9.35 7.90
N GLY A 92 12.05 8.39 7.57
CA GLY A 92 13.49 8.48 7.79
C GLY A 92 14.22 9.38 6.78
N HIS A 93 13.55 9.79 5.70
CA HIS A 93 14.13 10.64 4.67
C HIS A 93 14.19 12.11 5.14
N PRO A 94 15.28 12.86 4.86
CA PRO A 94 15.40 14.26 5.26
C PRO A 94 14.23 15.15 4.82
N ASP A 95 13.66 14.91 3.64
CA ASP A 95 12.54 15.71 3.14
C ASP A 95 11.24 15.48 3.93
N TRP A 96 11.10 14.34 4.62
CA TRP A 96 9.94 13.97 5.43
C TRP A 96 10.23 14.09 6.95
N HIS A 97 11.25 14.86 7.34
CA HIS A 97 11.72 14.90 8.73
C HIS A 97 10.69 15.43 9.75
N GLU A 98 9.74 16.27 9.32
CA GLU A 98 8.64 16.76 10.16
C GLU A 98 7.35 15.95 9.96
N ALA A 99 7.37 14.92 9.12
CA ALA A 99 6.17 14.22 8.74
C ALA A 99 5.59 13.36 9.87
N GLU A 100 4.27 13.28 9.92
CA GLU A 100 3.54 12.39 10.80
C GLU A 100 3.02 11.17 10.06
N LEU A 101 3.22 10.00 10.67
CA LEU A 101 2.57 8.76 10.25
C LEU A 101 1.33 8.50 11.10
N GLN A 102 0.19 8.32 10.43
CA GLN A 102 -1.06 7.89 11.05
C GLN A 102 -1.54 6.58 10.43
N ILE A 103 -1.76 5.56 11.27
CA ILE A 103 -2.31 4.28 10.85
C ILE A 103 -3.79 4.23 11.21
N PHE A 104 -4.64 3.90 10.25
CA PHE A 104 -6.06 3.62 10.41
C PHE A 104 -6.31 2.12 10.20
N ALA A 105 -6.68 1.43 11.26
CA ALA A 105 -7.01 0.01 11.22
C ALA A 105 -8.52 -0.18 11.19
N ALA A 106 -9.06 -0.43 10.00
CA ALA A 106 -10.49 -0.54 9.73
C ALA A 106 -10.91 -2.02 9.67
N PHE A 107 -11.55 -2.50 10.74
CA PHE A 107 -11.91 -3.90 10.90
C PHE A 107 -13.42 -4.08 11.07
N PRO A 108 -14.01 -5.17 10.54
CA PRO A 108 -15.42 -5.48 10.78
C PRO A 108 -15.71 -5.52 12.27
N ARG A 109 -16.81 -4.91 12.74
CA ARG A 109 -17.17 -4.81 14.17
C ARG A 109 -17.09 -6.15 14.90
N THR A 110 -17.44 -7.24 14.24
CA THR A 110 -17.39 -8.61 14.77
C THR A 110 -15.98 -9.10 15.05
N GLN A 111 -14.97 -8.56 14.36
CA GLN A 111 -13.56 -8.96 14.43
C GLN A 111 -12.66 -7.89 15.06
N VAL A 112 -13.17 -6.68 15.34
CA VAL A 112 -12.36 -5.55 15.86
C VAL A 112 -11.50 -5.97 17.04
N LYS A 113 -12.05 -6.71 18.01
CA LYS A 113 -11.30 -7.11 19.21
C LYS A 113 -10.10 -8.00 18.86
N GLU A 114 -10.36 -9.12 18.20
CA GLU A 114 -9.34 -10.10 17.77
C GLU A 114 -8.27 -9.44 16.90
N ARG A 115 -8.67 -8.67 15.88
CA ARG A 115 -7.74 -7.99 14.97
C ARG A 115 -6.91 -6.90 15.64
N THR A 116 -7.48 -6.23 16.64
CA THR A 116 -6.74 -5.24 17.44
C THR A 116 -5.71 -5.95 18.31
N GLU A 117 -6.05 -7.08 18.92
CA GLU A 117 -5.12 -7.89 19.72
C GLU A 117 -3.97 -8.42 18.84
N GLU A 118 -4.26 -8.94 17.63
CA GLU A 118 -3.25 -9.34 16.65
C GLU A 118 -2.31 -8.19 16.29
N LEU A 119 -2.86 -7.02 15.93
CA LEU A 119 -2.08 -5.85 15.57
C LEU A 119 -1.20 -5.37 16.74
N GLN A 120 -1.73 -5.38 17.96
CA GLN A 120 -0.98 -5.01 19.17
C GLN A 120 0.13 -6.01 19.49
N ALA A 121 -0.08 -7.30 19.27
CA ALA A 121 0.95 -8.33 19.43
C ALA A 121 2.08 -8.09 18.43
N MET A 122 1.77 -7.87 17.15
CA MET A 122 2.78 -7.58 16.12
C MET A 122 3.60 -6.31 16.44
N ILE A 123 2.97 -5.28 17.00
CA ILE A 123 3.65 -4.08 17.46
C ILE A 123 4.57 -4.38 18.65
N SER A 124 4.06 -5.08 19.67
CA SER A 124 4.79 -5.40 20.90
C SER A 124 5.99 -6.33 20.66
N GLU A 125 5.87 -7.23 19.69
CA GLU A 125 6.94 -8.13 19.25
C GLU A 125 7.98 -7.44 18.36
N GLY A 126 7.80 -6.15 18.03
CA GLY A 126 8.70 -5.40 17.17
C GLY A 126 8.62 -5.78 15.68
N ARG A 127 7.63 -6.59 15.28
CA ARG A 127 7.41 -6.97 13.87
C ARG A 127 6.88 -5.81 13.04
N ILE A 128 6.21 -4.87 13.69
CA ILE A 128 5.74 -3.62 13.10
C ILE A 128 6.43 -2.46 13.82
N PRO A 129 7.19 -1.60 13.12
CA PRO A 129 7.98 -0.54 13.76
C PRO A 129 7.15 0.68 14.19
N VAL A 130 5.94 0.52 14.76
CA VAL A 130 5.03 1.65 15.08
C VAL A 130 4.68 1.80 16.56
N SER A 131 4.51 3.05 17.01
CA SER A 131 3.93 3.32 18.33
C SER A 131 2.42 3.04 18.33
N PRO A 132 1.87 2.35 19.34
CA PRO A 132 0.42 2.15 19.48
C PRO A 132 -0.40 3.46 19.42
N ARG A 133 0.19 4.59 19.83
CA ARG A 133 -0.46 5.91 19.80
C ARG A 133 -0.74 6.42 18.38
N LYS A 134 0.02 5.96 17.39
CA LYS A 134 -0.15 6.30 15.97
C LYS A 134 -1.17 5.39 15.27
N VAL A 135 -1.80 4.46 16.00
CA VAL A 135 -2.81 3.54 15.47
C VAL A 135 -4.21 3.95 15.92
N LYS A 136 -5.12 4.17 14.97
CA LYS A 136 -6.54 4.45 15.19
C LYS A 136 -7.37 3.26 14.72
N ILE A 137 -8.03 2.58 15.66
CA ILE A 137 -8.94 1.47 15.36
C ILE A 137 -10.31 2.03 14.95
N ILE A 138 -10.84 1.55 13.83
CA ILE A 138 -12.16 1.93 13.31
C ILE A 138 -12.97 0.65 13.09
N GLY A 139 -14.09 0.52 13.80
CA GLY A 139 -15.05 -0.56 13.56
C GLY A 139 -15.90 -0.27 12.33
N THR A 140 -15.86 -1.15 11.34
CA THR A 140 -16.66 -1.08 10.12
C THR A 140 -17.81 -2.08 10.12
N ASP A 141 -18.88 -1.73 9.42
CA ASP A 141 -20.02 -2.61 9.15
C ASP A 141 -20.50 -2.38 7.71
N ASP A 142 -21.43 -3.20 7.24
CA ASP A 142 -21.91 -3.16 5.85
C ASP A 142 -22.66 -1.86 5.49
N GLN A 143 -23.00 -1.03 6.48
CA GLN A 143 -23.67 0.26 6.26
C GLN A 143 -22.65 1.39 5.99
N ILE A 144 -21.38 1.20 6.35
CA ILE A 144 -20.35 2.21 6.15
C ILE A 144 -19.82 2.12 4.73
N ASP A 145 -19.98 3.22 3.99
CA ASP A 145 -19.26 3.44 2.75
C ASP A 145 -17.77 3.63 3.06
N PHE A 146 -17.00 2.56 2.90
CA PHE A 146 -15.56 2.56 3.15
C PHE A 146 -14.82 3.60 2.30
N THR A 147 -15.29 3.87 1.08
CA THR A 147 -14.67 4.86 0.20
C THR A 147 -14.80 6.25 0.81
N LYS A 148 -16.01 6.64 1.23
CA LYS A 148 -16.25 7.91 1.91
C LYS A 148 -15.52 8.02 3.24
N LEU A 149 -15.45 6.94 4.01
CA LEU A 149 -14.72 6.91 5.27
C LEU A 149 -13.25 7.30 5.06
N VAL A 150 -12.57 6.62 4.13
CA VAL A 150 -11.16 6.89 3.81
C VAL A 150 -10.99 8.34 3.34
N GLN A 151 -11.81 8.78 2.39
CA GLN A 151 -11.74 10.13 1.84
C GLN A 151 -11.95 11.21 2.90
N SER A 152 -12.91 11.03 3.81
CA SER A 152 -13.19 11.99 4.89
C SER A 152 -12.06 12.15 5.91
N LYS A 153 -11.15 11.17 5.98
CA LYS A 153 -10.06 11.11 6.95
C LYS A 153 -8.69 11.43 6.33
N SER A 154 -8.55 11.26 5.02
CA SER A 154 -7.26 11.28 4.33
C SER A 154 -7.22 12.15 3.08
N SER A 155 -8.25 12.97 2.77
CA SER A 155 -8.20 13.86 1.59
C SER A 155 -7.02 14.83 1.61
N GLU A 156 -6.65 15.30 2.80
CA GLU A 156 -5.54 16.26 3.00
C GLU A 156 -4.20 15.57 3.24
N ALA A 157 -4.13 14.24 3.25
CA ALA A 157 -2.86 13.55 3.43
C ALA A 157 -1.98 13.72 2.18
N ASP A 158 -0.68 13.92 2.40
CA ASP A 158 0.30 14.02 1.33
C ASP A 158 0.54 12.67 0.65
N LEU A 159 0.42 11.57 1.41
CA LEU A 159 0.47 10.21 0.89
C LEU A 159 -0.48 9.28 1.63
N VAL A 160 -1.29 8.53 0.88
CA VAL A 160 -2.13 7.46 1.42
C VAL A 160 -1.62 6.10 0.95
N VAL A 161 -1.23 5.23 1.88
CA VAL A 161 -0.78 3.87 1.59
C VAL A 161 -1.92 2.89 1.84
N MET A 162 -2.27 2.11 0.81
CA MET A 162 -3.36 1.14 0.85
C MET A 162 -2.93 -0.21 0.31
N GLY A 163 -3.43 -1.29 0.93
CA GLY A 163 -3.15 -2.64 0.47
C GLY A 163 -4.13 -3.12 -0.60
N PHE A 164 -3.67 -4.03 -1.45
CA PHE A 164 -4.53 -4.79 -2.35
C PHE A 164 -4.05 -6.24 -2.51
N THR A 165 -4.89 -7.09 -3.10
CA THR A 165 -4.53 -8.47 -3.45
C THR A 165 -4.68 -8.68 -4.95
N GLU A 166 -3.87 -9.57 -5.52
CA GLU A 166 -4.00 -9.93 -6.92
C GLU A 166 -5.37 -10.52 -7.26
N GLU A 167 -5.97 -11.27 -6.33
CA GLU A 167 -7.32 -11.80 -6.50
C GLU A 167 -8.33 -10.67 -6.72
N ARG A 168 -8.28 -9.64 -5.87
CA ARG A 168 -9.13 -8.46 -6.00
C ARG A 168 -8.82 -7.68 -7.28
N LEU A 169 -7.55 -7.58 -7.67
CA LEU A 169 -7.16 -6.95 -8.92
C LEU A 169 -7.68 -7.72 -10.15
N ARG A 170 -7.76 -9.05 -10.10
CA ARG A 170 -8.39 -9.86 -11.16
C ARG A 170 -9.89 -9.62 -11.22
N GLN A 171 -10.56 -9.51 -10.08
CA GLN A 171 -12.01 -9.31 -10.00
C GLN A 171 -12.44 -7.89 -10.40
N LYS A 172 -11.69 -6.87 -9.97
CA LYS A 172 -12.05 -5.45 -10.13
C LYS A 172 -11.39 -4.79 -11.34
N GLY A 173 -10.34 -5.37 -11.90
CA GLY A 173 -9.59 -4.77 -13.00
C GLY A 173 -8.79 -3.54 -12.56
N ALA A 174 -8.31 -2.78 -13.54
CA ALA A 174 -7.44 -1.61 -13.32
C ALA A 174 -8.13 -0.50 -12.51
N GLU A 175 -9.46 -0.44 -12.52
CA GLU A 175 -10.26 0.49 -11.72
C GLU A 175 -9.98 0.42 -10.21
N LEU A 176 -9.43 -0.69 -9.72
CA LEU A 176 -8.99 -0.80 -8.32
C LEU A 176 -8.04 0.35 -7.96
N PHE A 177 -7.10 0.68 -8.83
CA PHE A 177 -6.10 1.73 -8.59
C PHE A 177 -6.67 3.15 -8.69
N LEU A 178 -7.85 3.30 -9.28
CA LEU A 178 -8.57 4.58 -9.43
C LEU A 178 -9.54 4.86 -8.27
N ARG A 179 -9.66 3.94 -7.31
CA ARG A 179 -10.53 4.13 -6.14
C ARG A 179 -10.07 5.31 -5.29
N HIS A 180 -11.01 5.92 -4.57
CA HIS A 180 -10.78 7.10 -3.73
C HIS A 180 -10.23 8.30 -4.53
N PRO A 181 -10.97 8.82 -5.52
CA PRO A 181 -10.50 9.88 -6.43
C PRO A 181 -10.29 11.24 -5.77
N SER A 182 -10.63 11.41 -4.48
CA SER A 182 -10.41 12.66 -3.74
C SER A 182 -9.17 12.62 -2.84
N LEU A 183 -8.38 11.56 -2.92
CA LEU A 183 -7.08 11.49 -2.26
C LEU A 183 -6.04 11.98 -3.24
N ASN A 184 -5.05 12.73 -2.75
CA ASN A 184 -3.92 13.22 -3.52
C ASN A 184 -3.08 12.04 -4.08
N GLU A 185 -2.08 11.61 -3.32
CA GLU A 185 -1.17 10.53 -3.70
C GLU A 185 -1.62 9.22 -3.06
N VAL A 186 -1.69 8.15 -3.85
CA VAL A 186 -2.06 6.82 -3.35
C VAL A 186 -1.03 5.78 -3.75
N LEU A 187 -0.35 5.21 -2.76
CA LEU A 187 0.53 4.07 -2.94
C LEU A 187 -0.23 2.77 -2.65
N TRP A 188 -0.52 2.01 -3.70
CA TRP A 188 -1.10 0.68 -3.62
C TRP A 188 -0.01 -0.36 -3.41
N VAL A 189 -0.17 -1.21 -2.39
CA VAL A 189 0.83 -2.18 -1.97
C VAL A 189 0.26 -3.60 -2.02
N ALA A 190 0.97 -4.50 -2.71
CA ALA A 190 0.74 -5.93 -2.64
C ALA A 190 2.04 -6.65 -2.27
N ALA A 191 2.10 -7.13 -1.03
CA ALA A 191 3.24 -7.89 -0.53
C ALA A 191 3.19 -9.35 -1.01
N ARG A 192 4.36 -9.90 -1.27
CA ARG A 192 4.62 -11.33 -1.41
C ARG A 192 5.18 -11.84 -0.09
N GLU A 193 4.79 -13.05 0.23
CA GLU A 193 5.33 -13.73 1.40
C GLU A 193 6.28 -14.76 0.82
N ARG A 194 7.59 -14.52 0.94
CA ARG A 194 8.56 -15.56 0.64
C ARG A 194 8.30 -16.66 1.65
N ILE A 195 7.74 -17.79 1.22
CA ILE A 195 7.73 -19.00 2.03
C ILE A 195 9.19 -19.42 2.08
N PRO A 196 9.90 -19.33 3.22
CA PRO A 196 11.22 -19.90 3.30
C PRO A 196 11.05 -21.41 3.09
N ILE A 197 11.57 -21.91 1.97
CA ILE A 197 11.70 -23.35 1.76
C ILE A 197 12.94 -23.75 2.58
N GLU A 198 12.70 -24.39 3.73
CA GLU A 198 13.74 -25.10 4.49
C GLU A 198 14.24 -26.33 3.72
#